data_AF-A0A1N7M4L9-F1
#
_entry.id   AF-A0A1N7M4L9-F1
#
_cell.length_a   1.000
_cell.length_b   1.000
_cell.length_c   1.000
_cell.angle_alpha   90.00
_cell.angle_beta   90.00
_cell.angle_gamma   90.00
#
_symmetry.space_group_name_H-M   'P 1'
#
loop_
_entity.id
_entity.type
_entity.pdbx_description
1 polymer ?
#
loop_
_entity_poly.entity_id
_entity_poly.type
_entity_poly.pdbx_seq_one_letter_code
_entity_poly.pdbx_strand_id
1 'polypeptide(L)'
;MAERYRARYSPQGADPPPRISESDTAARARQKAAAKRAKARRKRERRPFWLVWMATPYLFGIFSDSPVWIAADLGTFGLYLGAAALTREGLRAEAAFDARRIARPPILPRKILGAVLTGGATALGALDPGMTDPLGAAVLGGVAMALHLAAFGLDPLRGKGTEGIDPIAQDRVARVITQAETYLAEIRGAILRAGDDRLAARVEAFAAAAQDLFRAVENNPEDLNATRRYLGVYLMGARDATVKFADLWRQNRDGSARRDYEELISDLEANFAARAAHLRQGGREDLDIEIEVLRERLSREGQLPPRPEIAALSDRPDAPLAAPAPAAPPSSRAIDQKGQIR
;
A
#
# COMPACT_ATOMS: atom_id res chain seq x y z
N MET A 1 7.85 83.86 3.09
CA MET A 1 7.07 82.92 3.91
C MET A 1 6.24 82.04 2.96
N ALA A 2 6.57 80.76 2.86
CA ALA A 2 5.79 79.78 2.11
C ALA A 2 6.14 78.38 2.64
N GLU A 3 5.56 78.01 3.78
CA GLU A 3 5.56 76.61 4.23
C GLU A 3 4.56 75.82 3.37
N ARG A 4 5.09 74.85 2.61
CA ARG A 4 4.28 73.90 1.85
C ARG A 4 3.69 72.88 2.82
N TYR A 5 2.38 72.92 2.97
CA TYR A 5 1.55 71.98 3.70
C TYR A 5 1.69 70.57 3.07
N ARG A 6 2.42 69.66 3.73
CA ARG A 6 2.44 68.23 3.36
C ARG A 6 1.20 67.55 3.95
N ALA A 7 0.27 67.16 3.07
CA ALA A 7 -0.89 66.35 3.39
C ALA A 7 -0.44 64.99 3.99
N ARG A 8 -0.98 64.67 5.17
CA ARG A 8 -0.70 63.46 5.96
C ARG A 8 -1.62 62.28 5.61
N TYR A 9 -2.13 62.22 4.38
CA TYR A 9 -3.06 61.17 3.91
C TYR A 9 -2.78 60.76 2.45
N SER A 10 -1.52 60.40 2.15
CA SER A 10 -1.25 59.55 0.98
C SER A 10 -1.40 58.08 1.39
N PRO A 11 -2.33 57.30 0.80
CA PRO A 11 -2.37 55.87 0.99
C PRO A 11 -1.25 55.26 0.14
N GLN A 12 -0.01 55.32 0.63
CA GLN A 12 1.10 54.53 0.12
C GLN A 12 1.49 53.54 1.20
N GLY A 13 1.39 52.25 0.88
CA GLY A 13 1.86 51.16 1.72
C GLY A 13 0.78 50.47 2.54
N ALA A 14 -0.34 50.07 1.93
CA ALA A 14 -0.92 48.80 2.37
C ALA A 14 -0.07 47.72 1.68
N ASP A 15 0.75 47.01 2.46
CA ASP A 15 1.35 45.76 1.98
C ASP A 15 0.22 44.92 1.36
N PRO A 16 0.35 44.45 0.11
CA PRO A 16 -0.66 43.58 -0.45
C PRO A 16 -0.82 42.40 0.51
N PRO A 17 -2.06 42.02 0.90
CA PRO A 17 -2.25 40.86 1.76
C PRO A 17 -1.49 39.70 1.12
N PRO A 18 -0.72 38.92 1.92
CA PRO A 18 0.19 37.94 1.36
C PRO A 18 -0.57 37.11 0.34
N ARG A 19 -0.13 37.17 -0.92
CA ARG A 19 -0.76 36.40 -2.00
C ARG A 19 -0.57 34.95 -1.63
N ILE A 20 -1.61 34.38 -1.01
CA ILE A 20 -1.65 32.97 -0.66
C ILE A 20 -1.54 32.27 -2.01
N SER A 21 -0.39 31.68 -2.28
CA SER A 21 -0.17 31.00 -3.55
C SER A 21 -1.23 29.89 -3.68
N GLU A 22 -1.67 29.57 -4.90
CA GLU A 22 -2.60 28.45 -5.10
C GLU A 22 -2.01 27.15 -4.51
N SER A 23 -0.68 27.01 -4.51
CA SER A 23 0.06 25.96 -3.79
C SER A 23 -0.17 25.96 -2.27
N ASP A 24 -0.22 27.13 -1.61
CA ASP A 24 -0.47 27.23 -0.17
C ASP A 24 -1.91 26.89 0.20
N THR A 25 -2.87 27.26 -0.65
CA THR A 25 -4.28 26.88 -0.45
C THR A 25 -4.48 25.37 -0.63
N ALA A 26 -3.85 24.78 -1.65
CA ALA A 26 -3.87 23.34 -1.90
C ALA A 26 -3.17 22.55 -0.77
N ALA A 27 -2.03 23.04 -0.26
CA ALA A 27 -1.32 22.45 0.86
C ALA A 27 -2.17 22.48 2.15
N ARG A 28 -2.78 23.63 2.47
CA ARG A 28 -3.69 23.79 3.62
C ARG A 28 -4.94 22.91 3.49
N ALA A 29 -5.50 22.74 2.29
CA ALA A 29 -6.64 21.86 2.04
C ALA A 29 -6.27 20.38 2.26
N ARG A 30 -5.11 19.94 1.77
CA ARG A 30 -4.58 18.58 2.01
C ARG A 30 -4.34 18.33 3.50
N GLN A 31 -3.78 19.30 4.21
CA GLN A 31 -3.52 19.22 5.65
C GLN A 31 -4.82 19.14 6.47
N LYS A 32 -5.83 19.95 6.12
CA LYS A 32 -7.18 19.88 6.72
C LYS A 32 -7.85 18.52 6.44
N ALA A 33 -7.74 17.99 5.23
CA ALA A 33 -8.28 16.68 4.87
C ALA A 33 -7.59 15.54 5.64
N ALA A 34 -6.26 15.60 5.78
CA ALA A 34 -5.49 14.66 6.59
C ALA A 34 -5.88 14.72 8.08
N ALA A 35 -6.05 15.93 8.63
CA ALA A 35 -6.51 16.13 10.01
C ALA A 35 -7.94 15.60 10.22
N LYS A 36 -8.85 15.81 9.27
CA LYS A 36 -10.22 15.27 9.30
C LYS A 36 -10.22 13.74 9.27
N ARG A 37 -9.38 13.12 8.42
CA ARG A 37 -9.18 11.66 8.37
C ARG A 37 -8.60 11.13 9.67
N ALA A 38 -7.60 11.79 10.24
CA ALA A 38 -7.02 11.42 11.55
C ALA A 38 -8.05 11.52 12.69
N LYS A 39 -8.89 12.56 12.71
CA LYS A 39 -9.98 12.72 13.68
C LYS A 39 -11.04 11.63 13.53
N ALA A 40 -11.42 11.28 12.29
CA ALA A 40 -12.34 10.18 12.02
C ALA A 40 -11.77 8.82 12.48
N ARG A 41 -10.47 8.58 12.27
CA ARG A 41 -9.75 7.39 12.76
C ARG A 41 -9.75 7.30 14.29
N ARG A 42 -9.37 8.37 14.99
CA ARG A 42 -9.43 8.45 16.46
C ARG A 42 -10.84 8.21 17.00
N LYS A 43 -11.89 8.68 16.30
CA LYS A 43 -13.28 8.42 16.70
C LYS A 43 -13.65 6.93 16.55
N ARG A 44 -13.20 6.26 15.48
CA ARG A 44 -13.43 4.82 15.29
C ARG A 44 -12.69 3.96 16.32
N GLU A 45 -11.43 4.28 16.63
CA GLU A 45 -10.65 3.57 17.65
C GLU A 45 -11.25 3.62 19.07
N ARG A 46 -12.06 4.65 19.38
CA ARG A 46 -12.74 4.78 20.67
C ARG A 46 -14.05 4.00 20.76
N ARG A 47 -14.61 3.53 19.64
CA ARG A 47 -15.91 2.83 19.62
C ARG A 47 -15.92 1.51 20.40
N PRO A 48 -14.86 0.68 20.38
CA PRO A 48 -14.84 -0.56 21.18
C PRO A 48 -14.99 -0.33 22.69
N PHE A 49 -14.72 0.88 23.20
CA PHE A 49 -14.97 1.22 24.60
C PHE A 49 -16.44 1.06 25.02
N TRP A 50 -17.39 1.25 24.10
CA TRP A 50 -18.82 1.07 24.39
C TRP A 50 -19.18 -0.38 24.70
N LEU A 51 -18.45 -1.36 24.15
CA LEU A 51 -18.65 -2.77 24.48
C LEU A 51 -18.32 -3.03 25.96
N VAL A 52 -17.22 -2.46 26.44
CA VAL A 52 -16.83 -2.55 27.86
C VAL A 52 -17.89 -1.89 28.74
N TRP A 53 -18.38 -0.72 28.33
CA TRP A 53 -19.41 -0.01 29.09
C TRP A 53 -20.72 -0.81 29.18
N MET A 54 -21.18 -1.39 28.07
CA MET A 54 -22.36 -2.26 28.06
C MET A 54 -22.16 -3.56 28.86
N ALA A 55 -20.93 -4.02 29.03
CA ALA A 55 -20.63 -5.19 29.84
C ALA A 55 -20.53 -4.90 31.35
N THR A 56 -20.48 -3.63 31.77
CA THR A 56 -20.40 -3.28 33.21
C THR A 56 -21.51 -3.85 34.09
N PRO A 57 -22.76 -4.07 33.63
CA PRO A 57 -23.78 -4.70 34.45
C PRO A 57 -23.40 -6.10 34.94
N TYR A 58 -22.60 -6.87 34.19
CA TYR A 58 -22.13 -8.19 34.62
C TYR A 58 -21.24 -8.12 35.88
N LEU A 59 -20.64 -6.97 36.19
CA LEU A 59 -19.88 -6.80 37.43
C LEU A 59 -20.78 -6.86 38.68
N PHE A 60 -22.07 -6.56 38.56
CA PHE A 60 -23.03 -6.73 39.66
C PHE A 60 -23.30 -8.22 39.96
N GLY A 61 -22.92 -9.14 39.07
CA GLY A 61 -22.96 -10.58 39.30
C GLY A 61 -22.13 -11.06 40.49
N ILE A 62 -21.19 -10.24 40.97
CA ILE A 62 -20.37 -10.54 42.16
C ILE A 62 -21.21 -10.67 43.45
N PHE A 63 -22.43 -10.14 43.46
CA PHE A 63 -23.36 -10.24 44.59
C PHE A 63 -24.23 -11.52 44.55
N SER A 64 -23.98 -12.42 43.60
CA SER A 64 -24.69 -13.70 43.51
C SER A 64 -24.30 -14.66 44.65
N ASP A 65 -25.25 -15.45 45.13
CA ASP A 65 -25.02 -16.47 46.17
C ASP A 65 -24.25 -17.71 45.65
N SER A 66 -24.07 -17.83 44.32
CA SER A 66 -23.41 -18.98 43.68
C SER A 66 -22.04 -18.61 43.13
N PRO A 67 -20.96 -19.30 43.55
CA PRO A 67 -19.62 -19.09 43.00
C PRO A 67 -19.51 -19.33 41.49
N VAL A 68 -20.33 -20.25 40.96
CA VAL A 68 -20.36 -20.57 39.52
C VAL A 68 -20.88 -19.38 38.72
N TRP A 69 -21.91 -18.71 39.22
CA TRP A 69 -22.49 -17.54 38.55
C TRP A 69 -21.58 -16.32 38.64
N ILE A 70 -20.92 -16.11 39.78
CA ILE A 70 -19.87 -15.09 39.91
C ILE A 70 -18.77 -15.31 38.85
N ALA A 71 -18.32 -16.56 38.68
CA ALA A 71 -17.29 -16.89 37.69
C ALA A 71 -17.78 -16.69 36.24
N ALA A 72 -19.04 -17.04 35.94
CA ALA A 72 -19.63 -16.84 34.62
C ALA A 72 -19.78 -15.36 34.25
N ASP A 73 -20.22 -14.53 35.20
CA ASP A 73 -20.38 -13.08 35.01
C ASP A 73 -19.04 -12.36 34.83
N LEU A 74 -18.05 -12.68 35.68
CA LEU A 74 -16.69 -12.16 35.53
C LEU A 74 -16.03 -12.66 34.24
N GLY A 75 -16.27 -13.91 33.86
CA GLY A 75 -15.82 -14.48 32.59
C GLY A 75 -16.43 -13.74 31.39
N THR A 76 -17.73 -13.50 31.42
CA THR A 76 -18.46 -12.73 30.40
C THR A 76 -17.89 -11.32 30.27
N PHE A 77 -17.72 -10.62 31.38
CA PHE A 77 -17.09 -9.30 31.39
C PHE A 77 -15.65 -9.33 30.83
N GLY A 78 -14.84 -10.32 31.24
CA GLY A 78 -13.48 -10.52 30.77
C GLY A 78 -13.40 -10.77 29.25
N LEU A 79 -14.34 -11.55 28.71
CA LEU A 79 -14.45 -11.79 27.26
C LEU A 79 -14.80 -10.50 26.50
N TYR A 80 -15.72 -9.67 27.00
CA TYR A 80 -16.03 -8.37 26.40
C TYR A 80 -14.84 -7.39 26.46
N LEU A 81 -14.06 -7.40 27.54
CA LEU A 81 -12.80 -6.64 27.63
C LEU A 81 -11.80 -7.08 26.57
N GLY A 82 -11.58 -8.39 26.44
CA GLY A 82 -10.70 -8.98 25.43
C GLY A 82 -11.15 -8.65 24.01
N ALA A 83 -12.45 -8.78 23.74
CA ALA A 83 -13.07 -8.43 22.47
C ALA A 83 -12.84 -6.95 22.11
N ALA A 84 -13.04 -6.04 23.07
CA ALA A 84 -12.84 -4.61 22.88
C ALA A 84 -11.36 -4.27 22.61
N ALA A 85 -10.43 -4.89 23.33
CA ALA A 85 -8.99 -4.70 23.14
C ALA A 85 -8.54 -5.17 21.74
N LEU A 86 -8.91 -6.39 21.36
CA LEU A 86 -8.62 -6.96 20.03
C LEU A 86 -9.21 -6.12 18.90
N THR A 87 -10.46 -5.68 19.05
CA THR A 87 -11.13 -4.84 18.04
C THR A 87 -10.46 -3.48 17.91
N ARG A 88 -10.04 -2.86 19.03
CA ARG A 88 -9.28 -1.60 19.02
C ARG A 88 -7.94 -1.76 18.31
N GLU A 89 -7.23 -2.84 18.57
CA GLU A 89 -5.99 -3.16 17.89
C GLU A 89 -6.18 -3.47 16.40
N GLY A 90 -7.26 -4.17 16.04
CA GLY A 90 -7.62 -4.43 14.64
C GLY A 90 -7.92 -3.15 13.86
N LEU A 91 -8.65 -2.21 14.46
CA LEU A 91 -8.89 -0.88 13.86
C LEU A 91 -7.60 -0.07 13.68
N ARG A 92 -6.64 -0.20 14.59
CA ARG A 92 -5.32 0.44 14.46
C ARG A 92 -4.49 -0.20 13.35
N ALA A 93 -4.51 -1.53 13.27
CA ALA A 93 -3.83 -2.28 12.22
C ALA A 93 -4.41 -1.96 10.83
N GLU A 94 -5.73 -1.89 10.71
CA GLU A 94 -6.43 -1.45 9.50
C GLU A 94 -6.06 -0.01 9.12
N ALA A 95 -6.01 0.91 10.09
CA ALA A 95 -5.61 2.29 9.81
C ALA A 95 -4.16 2.39 9.31
N ALA A 96 -3.26 1.54 9.81
CA ALA A 96 -1.88 1.44 9.34
C ALA A 96 -1.78 0.79 7.95
N PHE A 97 -2.63 -0.20 7.68
CA PHE A 97 -2.78 -0.84 6.38
C PHE A 97 -3.32 0.13 5.31
N ASP A 98 -4.32 0.94 5.65
CA ASP A 98 -4.92 1.97 4.78
C ASP A 98 -4.00 3.16 4.50
N ALA A 99 -3.02 3.42 5.37
CA ALA A 99 -2.08 4.52 5.19
C ALA A 99 -1.01 4.21 4.11
N ARG A 100 -0.79 2.93 3.79
CA ARG A 100 0.24 2.48 2.85
C ARG A 100 -0.38 2.15 1.48
N ARG A 101 0.34 2.49 0.41
CA ARG A 101 -0.07 2.14 -0.97
C ARG A 101 0.14 0.64 -1.26
N ILE A 102 1.14 0.05 -0.61
CA ILE A 102 1.49 -1.38 -0.65
C ILE A 102 1.57 -1.88 0.80
N ALA A 103 0.80 -2.91 1.15
CA ALA A 103 0.81 -3.47 2.49
C ALA A 103 0.35 -4.93 2.50
N ARG A 104 0.97 -5.73 3.38
CA ARG A 104 0.57 -7.12 3.68
C ARG A 104 -0.64 -7.13 4.63
N PRO A 105 -1.54 -8.11 4.50
CA PRO A 105 -2.62 -8.27 5.47
C PRO A 105 -2.06 -8.61 6.86
N PRO A 106 -2.72 -8.19 7.95
CA PRO A 106 -2.34 -8.57 9.30
C PRO A 106 -2.40 -10.10 9.48
N ILE A 107 -1.38 -10.68 10.14
CA ILE A 107 -1.24 -12.13 10.36
C ILE A 107 -2.40 -12.70 11.19
N LEU A 108 -2.94 -11.90 12.12
CA LEU A 108 -4.07 -12.26 12.97
C LEU A 108 -5.26 -11.36 12.63
N PRO A 109 -6.44 -11.92 12.26
CA PRO A 109 -7.64 -11.14 11.99
C PRO A 109 -8.30 -10.72 13.31
N ARG A 110 -7.77 -9.64 13.91
CA ARG A 110 -8.11 -9.22 15.27
C ARG A 110 -9.57 -8.77 15.43
N LYS A 111 -10.20 -8.17 14.41
CA LYS A 111 -11.63 -7.82 14.45
C LYS A 111 -12.52 -9.05 14.36
N ILE A 112 -12.13 -10.07 13.59
CA ILE A 112 -12.84 -11.36 13.55
C ILE A 112 -12.73 -12.07 14.91
N LEU A 113 -11.52 -12.15 15.49
CA LEU A 113 -11.35 -12.71 16.84
C LEU A 113 -12.14 -11.93 17.89
N GLY A 114 -12.18 -10.60 17.79
CA GLY A 114 -13.03 -9.77 18.64
C GLY A 114 -14.54 -10.08 18.48
N ALA A 115 -15.00 -10.36 17.26
CA ALA A 115 -16.38 -10.76 17.01
C ALA A 115 -16.71 -12.13 17.63
N VAL A 116 -15.79 -13.10 17.52
CA VAL A 116 -15.94 -14.42 18.14
C VAL A 116 -16.01 -14.29 19.67
N LEU A 117 -15.14 -13.49 20.28
CA LEU A 117 -15.18 -13.23 21.72
C LEU A 117 -16.48 -12.53 22.15
N THR A 118 -16.99 -11.60 21.33
CA THR A 118 -18.26 -10.91 21.60
C THR A 118 -19.45 -11.88 21.55
N GLY A 119 -19.47 -12.77 20.55
CA GLY A 119 -20.48 -13.81 20.46
C GLY A 119 -20.39 -14.81 21.62
N GLY A 120 -19.19 -15.24 21.97
CA GLY A 120 -18.95 -16.12 23.12
C GLY A 120 -19.34 -15.49 24.45
N ALA A 121 -19.02 -14.21 24.66
CA ALA A 121 -19.43 -13.46 25.85
C ALA A 121 -20.96 -13.35 25.95
N THR A 122 -21.62 -13.05 24.83
CA THR A 122 -23.10 -12.96 24.80
C THR A 122 -23.73 -14.32 25.07
N ALA A 123 -23.22 -15.39 24.47
CA ALA A 123 -23.71 -16.74 24.70
C ALA A 123 -23.53 -17.14 26.16
N LEU A 124 -22.35 -16.90 26.75
CA LEU A 124 -22.06 -17.20 28.14
C LEU A 124 -22.97 -16.39 29.09
N GLY A 125 -23.14 -15.09 28.86
CA GLY A 125 -24.00 -14.24 29.66
C GLY A 125 -25.50 -14.47 29.45
N ALA A 126 -25.90 -15.18 28.40
CA ALA A 126 -27.29 -15.59 28.14
C ALA A 126 -27.64 -16.94 28.79
N LEU A 127 -26.65 -17.65 29.33
CA LEU A 127 -26.88 -18.81 30.20
C LEU A 127 -27.33 -18.29 31.58
N ASP A 128 -28.54 -17.74 31.65
CA ASP A 128 -29.17 -17.35 32.92
C ASP A 128 -29.80 -18.60 33.57
N PRO A 129 -29.77 -18.78 34.90
CA PRO A 129 -30.55 -19.83 35.57
C PRO A 129 -32.04 -19.87 35.20
N GLY A 130 -32.64 -18.77 34.70
CA GLY A 130 -34.01 -18.72 34.18
C GLY A 130 -34.21 -19.13 32.71
N MET A 131 -33.14 -19.22 31.91
CA MET A 131 -33.16 -19.58 30.48
C MET A 131 -32.34 -20.86 30.26
N THR A 132 -33.01 -22.01 30.26
CA THR A 132 -32.38 -23.33 30.13
C THR A 132 -32.22 -23.80 28.69
N ASP A 133 -32.22 -22.90 27.70
CA ASP A 133 -32.05 -23.25 26.28
C ASP A 133 -30.66 -22.88 25.75
N PRO A 134 -29.71 -23.83 25.73
CA PRO A 134 -28.39 -23.64 25.12
C PRO A 134 -28.45 -23.21 23.65
N LEU A 135 -29.51 -23.59 22.93
CA LEU A 135 -29.67 -23.20 21.53
C LEU A 135 -29.98 -21.71 21.41
N GLY A 136 -30.88 -21.19 22.25
CA GLY A 136 -31.17 -19.76 22.34
C GLY A 136 -29.93 -18.91 22.68
N ALA A 137 -29.11 -19.36 23.63
CA ALA A 137 -27.85 -18.70 23.98
C ALA A 137 -26.85 -18.69 22.80
N ALA A 138 -26.73 -19.81 22.08
CA ALA A 138 -25.89 -19.90 20.88
C ALA A 138 -26.37 -18.97 19.75
N VAL A 139 -27.69 -18.88 19.53
CA VAL A 139 -28.29 -17.98 18.54
C VAL A 139 -28.00 -16.52 18.90
N LEU A 140 -28.20 -16.12 20.16
CA LEU A 140 -27.88 -14.78 20.64
C LEU A 140 -26.39 -14.46 20.46
N GLY A 141 -25.51 -15.42 20.76
CA GLY A 141 -24.07 -15.30 20.49
C GLY A 141 -23.75 -15.10 19.01
N GLY A 142 -24.40 -15.87 18.13
CA GLY A 142 -24.26 -15.73 16.68
C GLY A 142 -24.71 -14.36 16.18
N VAL A 143 -25.85 -13.86 16.68
CA VAL A 143 -26.37 -12.52 16.36
C VAL A 143 -25.39 -11.43 16.84
N ALA A 144 -24.87 -11.54 18.06
CA ALA A 144 -23.89 -10.58 18.59
C ALA A 144 -22.59 -10.58 17.76
N MET A 145 -22.10 -11.75 17.36
CA MET A 145 -20.95 -11.86 16.45
C MET A 145 -21.22 -11.17 15.11
N ALA A 146 -22.39 -11.39 14.50
CA ALA A 146 -22.77 -10.77 13.23
C ALA A 146 -22.89 -9.23 13.36
N LEU A 147 -23.51 -8.75 14.44
CA LEU A 147 -23.62 -7.31 14.72
C LEU A 147 -22.24 -6.68 14.96
N HIS A 148 -21.32 -7.39 15.63
CA HIS A 148 -19.96 -6.92 15.81
C HIS A 148 -19.24 -6.76 14.47
N LEU A 149 -19.32 -7.78 13.61
CA LEU A 149 -18.76 -7.72 12.25
C LEU A 149 -19.39 -6.59 11.42
N ALA A 150 -20.71 -6.37 11.54
CA ALA A 150 -21.38 -5.28 10.85
C ALA A 150 -20.95 -3.90 11.37
N ALA A 151 -20.72 -3.76 12.68
CA ALA A 151 -20.35 -2.49 13.31
C ALA A 151 -18.87 -2.09 13.06
N PHE A 152 -17.96 -3.07 13.05
CA PHE A 152 -16.51 -2.84 12.98
C PHE A 152 -15.87 -3.24 11.63
N GLY A 153 -16.58 -4.02 10.82
CA GLY A 153 -16.11 -4.55 9.55
C GLY A 153 -15.12 -5.71 9.70
N LEU A 154 -14.87 -6.39 8.59
CA LEU A 154 -13.85 -7.44 8.50
C LEU A 154 -12.44 -6.85 8.51
N ASP A 155 -11.46 -7.61 9.00
CA ASP A 155 -10.05 -7.28 8.81
C ASP A 155 -9.69 -7.32 7.31
N PRO A 156 -8.73 -6.49 6.84
CA PRO A 156 -8.23 -6.60 5.48
C PRO A 156 -7.51 -7.94 5.29
N LEU A 157 -8.18 -8.92 4.68
CA LEU A 157 -7.66 -10.28 4.48
C LEU A 157 -6.76 -10.41 3.24
N ARG A 158 -6.79 -9.42 2.34
CA ARG A 158 -5.99 -9.37 1.12
C ARG A 158 -5.07 -8.15 1.15
N GLY A 159 -3.85 -8.32 0.64
CA GLY A 159 -2.91 -7.23 0.46
C GLY A 159 -3.41 -6.20 -0.56
N LYS A 160 -2.90 -4.98 -0.46
CA LYS A 160 -3.15 -3.91 -1.45
C LYS A 160 -1.95 -3.77 -2.38
N GLY A 161 -2.20 -3.51 -3.67
CA GLY A 161 -1.15 -3.28 -4.68
C GLY A 161 -0.50 -4.57 -5.20
N THR A 162 -1.20 -5.70 -5.12
CA THR A 162 -0.70 -7.03 -5.51
C THR A 162 -1.39 -7.62 -6.74
N GLU A 163 -2.20 -6.84 -7.47
CA GLU A 163 -2.84 -7.32 -8.70
C GLU A 163 -1.85 -7.21 -9.87
N GLY A 164 -1.40 -8.38 -10.36
CA GLY A 164 -0.59 -8.53 -11.58
C GLY A 164 0.86 -8.97 -11.37
N ILE A 165 1.39 -9.03 -10.15
CA ILE A 165 2.82 -9.32 -9.91
C ILE A 165 2.97 -10.36 -8.79
N ASP A 166 3.76 -11.40 -9.05
CA ASP A 166 4.08 -12.47 -8.10
C ASP A 166 4.57 -11.88 -6.75
N PRO A 167 3.87 -12.12 -5.62
CA PRO A 167 4.25 -11.59 -4.31
C PRO A 167 5.65 -12.03 -3.86
N ILE A 168 6.17 -13.14 -4.40
CA ILE A 168 7.55 -13.60 -4.15
C ILE A 168 8.58 -12.67 -4.81
N ALA A 169 8.27 -12.13 -6.00
CA ALA A 169 9.10 -11.17 -6.70
C ALA A 169 9.16 -9.82 -5.96
N GLN A 170 8.00 -9.31 -5.48
CA GLN A 170 7.96 -8.07 -4.69
C GLN A 170 8.75 -8.19 -3.38
N ASP A 171 8.65 -9.32 -2.67
CA ASP A 171 9.40 -9.56 -1.43
C ASP A 171 10.92 -9.62 -1.68
N ARG A 172 11.34 -10.14 -2.84
CA ARG A 172 12.73 -10.12 -3.28
C ARG A 172 13.22 -8.70 -3.57
N VAL A 173 12.42 -7.90 -4.29
CA VAL A 173 12.73 -6.49 -4.58
C VAL A 173 12.90 -5.71 -3.28
N ALA A 174 11.93 -5.82 -2.36
CA ALA A 174 11.98 -5.12 -1.09
C ALA A 174 13.25 -5.43 -0.29
N ARG A 175 13.66 -6.71 -0.20
CA ARG A 175 14.92 -7.07 0.47
C ARG A 175 16.15 -6.45 -0.17
N VAL A 176 16.23 -6.47 -1.50
CA VAL A 176 17.38 -5.90 -2.24
C VAL A 176 17.44 -4.38 -2.05
N ILE A 177 16.28 -3.71 -2.06
CA ILE A 177 16.21 -2.26 -1.84
C ILE A 177 16.59 -1.90 -0.40
N THR A 178 16.10 -2.61 0.62
CA THR A 178 16.53 -2.39 2.00
C THR A 178 18.05 -2.51 2.19
N GLN A 179 18.67 -3.47 1.49
CA GLN A 179 20.12 -3.62 1.51
C GLN A 179 20.82 -2.45 0.79
N ALA A 180 20.30 -2.02 -0.36
CA ALA A 180 20.79 -0.85 -1.09
C ALA A 180 20.67 0.46 -0.29
N GLU A 181 19.57 0.65 0.43
CA GLU A 181 19.37 1.78 1.34
C GLU A 181 20.38 1.78 2.50
N THR A 182 20.72 0.59 3.01
CA THR A 182 21.79 0.44 4.02
C THR A 182 23.12 0.96 3.47
N TYR A 183 23.53 0.55 2.25
CA TYR A 183 24.75 1.07 1.64
C TYR A 183 24.70 2.59 1.46
N LEU A 184 23.55 3.14 1.08
CA LEU A 184 23.40 4.58 0.89
C LEU A 184 23.51 5.37 2.20
N ALA A 185 22.95 4.85 3.29
CA ALA A 185 23.11 5.42 4.62
C ALA A 185 24.57 5.38 5.09
N GLU A 186 25.29 4.28 4.82
CA GLU A 186 26.71 4.16 5.14
C GLU A 186 27.59 5.12 4.32
N ILE A 187 27.29 5.33 3.03
CA ILE A 187 27.95 6.32 2.18
C ILE A 187 27.80 7.73 2.78
N ARG A 188 26.56 8.12 3.11
CA ARG A 188 26.27 9.42 3.76
C ARG A 188 27.02 9.58 5.08
N GLY A 189 26.99 8.57 5.94
CA GLY A 189 27.72 8.60 7.21
C GLY A 189 29.24 8.69 7.01
N ALA A 190 29.77 7.98 6.03
CA ALA A 190 31.20 7.97 5.74
C ALA A 190 31.69 9.33 5.22
N ILE A 191 30.97 9.98 4.29
CA ILE A 191 31.41 11.26 3.72
C ILE A 191 31.37 12.40 4.74
N LEU A 192 30.43 12.39 5.69
CA LEU A 192 30.36 13.39 6.76
C LEU A 192 31.64 13.39 7.62
N ARG A 193 32.34 12.26 7.75
CA ARG A 193 33.62 12.17 8.47
C ARG A 193 34.76 12.90 7.75
N ALA A 194 34.63 13.16 6.45
CA ALA A 194 35.61 13.93 5.70
C ALA A 194 35.52 15.45 5.95
N GLY A 195 34.35 15.94 6.44
CA GLY A 195 34.15 17.35 6.80
C GLY A 195 34.20 18.34 5.64
N ASP A 196 33.94 17.90 4.41
CA ASP A 196 33.84 18.76 3.22
C ASP A 196 32.37 18.86 2.77
N ASP A 197 31.76 20.03 3.00
CA ASP A 197 30.35 20.28 2.72
C ASP A 197 30.01 20.16 1.22
N ARG A 198 30.96 20.48 0.34
CA ARG A 198 30.74 20.40 -1.11
C ARG A 198 30.71 18.94 -1.58
N LEU A 199 31.57 18.10 -1.01
CA LEU A 199 31.53 16.66 -1.27
C LEU A 199 30.28 16.01 -0.67
N ALA A 200 29.88 16.41 0.54
CA ALA A 200 28.64 15.94 1.15
C ALA A 200 27.43 16.27 0.27
N ALA A 201 27.34 17.49 -0.28
CA ALA A 201 26.27 17.88 -1.20
C ALA A 201 26.23 17.03 -2.48
N ARG A 202 27.38 16.65 -3.04
CA ARG A 202 27.45 15.77 -4.21
C ARG A 202 27.03 14.35 -3.90
N VAL A 203 27.42 13.83 -2.74
CA VAL A 203 26.93 12.53 -2.27
C VAL A 203 25.42 12.54 -2.09
N GLU A 204 24.82 13.64 -1.64
CA GLU A 204 23.37 13.78 -1.58
C GLU A 204 22.70 13.82 -2.96
N ALA A 205 23.33 14.44 -3.96
CA ALA A 205 22.84 14.40 -5.35
C ALA A 205 22.84 12.95 -5.91
N PHE A 206 23.96 12.22 -5.72
CA PHE A 206 24.03 10.80 -6.03
C PHE A 206 22.96 9.99 -5.28
N ALA A 207 22.75 10.28 -3.99
CA ALA A 207 21.77 9.60 -3.18
C ALA A 207 20.33 9.83 -3.67
N ALA A 208 20.02 11.04 -4.15
CA ALA A 208 18.73 11.32 -4.77
C ALA A 208 18.54 10.51 -6.06
N ALA A 209 19.56 10.44 -6.93
CA ALA A 209 19.51 9.61 -8.14
C ALA A 209 19.33 8.12 -7.84
N ALA A 210 20.00 7.62 -6.79
CA ALA A 210 19.82 6.24 -6.33
C ALA A 210 18.41 5.97 -5.79
N GLN A 211 17.84 6.90 -5.01
CA GLN A 211 16.46 6.79 -4.51
C GLN A 211 15.43 6.81 -5.65
N ASP A 212 15.67 7.58 -6.71
CA ASP A 212 14.81 7.57 -7.89
C ASP A 212 14.88 6.23 -8.64
N LEU A 213 16.06 5.61 -8.71
CA LEU A 213 16.20 4.26 -9.24
C LEU A 213 15.48 3.22 -8.38
N PHE A 214 15.55 3.33 -7.05
CA PHE A 214 14.83 2.43 -6.13
C PHE A 214 13.33 2.51 -6.37
N ARG A 215 12.77 3.73 -6.44
CA ARG A 215 11.35 3.96 -6.74
C ARG A 215 10.94 3.38 -8.09
N ALA A 216 11.79 3.51 -9.11
CA ALA A 216 11.51 2.94 -10.43
C ALA A 216 11.40 1.41 -10.36
N VAL A 217 12.33 0.74 -9.66
CA VAL A 217 12.30 -0.73 -9.47
C VAL A 217 11.15 -1.18 -8.58
N GLU A 218 10.76 -0.41 -7.57
CA GLU A 218 9.57 -0.71 -6.76
C GLU A 218 8.27 -0.67 -7.57
N ASN A 219 8.19 0.25 -8.55
CA ASN A 219 7.02 0.35 -9.42
C ASN A 219 6.96 -0.81 -10.43
N ASN A 220 8.11 -1.27 -10.94
CA ASN A 220 8.22 -2.36 -11.91
C ASN A 220 9.17 -3.48 -11.41
N PRO A 221 8.69 -4.42 -10.56
CA PRO A 221 9.49 -5.51 -10.01
C PRO A 221 10.21 -6.42 -11.01
N GLU A 222 9.72 -6.53 -12.24
CA GLU A 222 10.33 -7.34 -13.32
C GLU A 222 11.70 -6.81 -13.76
N ASP A 223 11.94 -5.51 -13.60
CA ASP A 223 13.20 -4.84 -13.93
C ASP A 223 14.32 -5.08 -12.92
N LEU A 224 14.04 -5.82 -11.84
CA LEU A 224 15.03 -6.12 -10.79
C LEU A 224 16.28 -6.79 -11.36
N ASN A 225 16.11 -7.75 -12.26
CA ASN A 225 17.24 -8.49 -12.83
C ASN A 225 18.20 -7.55 -13.59
N ALA A 226 17.64 -6.61 -14.35
CA ALA A 226 18.43 -5.67 -15.15
C ALA A 226 19.06 -4.55 -14.29
N THR A 227 18.61 -4.39 -13.04
CA THR A 227 19.07 -3.33 -12.13
C THR A 227 19.89 -3.85 -10.93
N ARG A 228 19.93 -5.17 -10.74
CA ARG A 228 20.61 -5.83 -9.61
C ARG A 228 22.06 -5.38 -9.38
N ARG A 229 22.81 -5.16 -10.46
CA ARG A 229 24.21 -4.70 -10.39
C ARG A 229 24.33 -3.32 -9.76
N TYR A 230 23.37 -2.43 -10.02
CA TYR A 230 23.33 -1.08 -9.46
C TYR A 230 23.00 -1.14 -7.95
N LEU A 231 21.99 -1.91 -7.57
CA LEU A 231 21.53 -2.02 -6.17
C LEU A 231 22.53 -2.75 -5.25
N GLY A 232 23.34 -3.66 -5.81
CA GLY A 232 24.34 -4.42 -5.05
C GLY A 232 25.75 -3.91 -5.27
N VAL A 233 26.37 -4.32 -6.38
CA VAL A 233 27.80 -4.16 -6.64
C VAL A 233 28.22 -2.69 -6.67
N TYR A 234 27.45 -1.82 -7.34
CA TYR A 234 27.84 -0.42 -7.47
C TYR A 234 27.66 0.37 -6.17
N LEU A 235 26.56 0.18 -5.44
CA LEU A 235 26.40 0.82 -4.13
C LEU A 235 27.40 0.32 -3.10
N MET A 236 27.68 -0.98 -3.07
CA MET A 236 28.72 -1.56 -2.22
C MET A 236 30.11 -1.00 -2.57
N GLY A 237 30.44 -0.93 -3.86
CA GLY A 237 31.70 -0.34 -4.32
C GLY A 237 31.81 1.16 -4.00
N ALA A 238 30.73 1.92 -4.17
CA ALA A 238 30.67 3.34 -3.81
C ALA A 238 30.84 3.55 -2.31
N ARG A 239 30.24 2.68 -1.49
CA ARG A 239 30.40 2.66 -0.04
C ARG A 239 31.86 2.41 0.36
N ASP A 240 32.48 1.38 -0.19
CA ASP A 240 33.88 1.06 0.13
C ASP A 240 34.84 2.16 -0.35
N ALA A 241 34.59 2.75 -1.52
CA ALA A 241 35.36 3.90 -2.01
C ALA A 241 35.19 5.13 -1.12
N THR A 242 33.97 5.43 -0.67
CA THR A 242 33.70 6.56 0.22
C THR A 242 34.38 6.40 1.58
N VAL A 243 34.38 5.18 2.14
CA VAL A 243 35.08 4.89 3.40
C VAL A 243 36.60 5.10 3.24
N LYS A 244 37.19 4.52 2.18
CA LYS A 244 38.63 4.67 1.90
C LYS A 244 39.02 6.13 1.66
N PHE A 245 38.21 6.86 0.90
CA PHE A 245 38.41 8.29 0.67
C PHE A 245 38.36 9.08 1.98
N ALA A 246 37.32 8.87 2.81
CA ALA A 246 37.18 9.59 4.07
C ALA A 246 38.35 9.31 5.03
N ASP A 247 38.86 8.08 5.07
CA ASP A 247 40.01 7.70 5.89
C ASP A 247 41.31 8.36 5.39
N LEU A 248 41.54 8.33 4.08
CA LEU A 248 42.71 8.98 3.47
C LEU A 248 42.67 10.50 3.66
N TRP A 249 41.51 11.12 3.41
CA TRP A 249 41.30 12.56 3.55
C TRP A 249 41.61 13.07 4.96
N ARG A 250 41.25 12.29 6.00
CA ARG A 250 41.59 12.61 7.39
C ARG A 250 43.08 12.53 7.69
N GLN A 251 43.81 11.63 7.05
CA GLN A 251 45.23 11.40 7.31
C GLN A 251 46.13 12.45 6.65
N ASN A 252 45.88 12.77 5.38
CA ASN A 252 46.81 13.57 4.58
C ASN A 252 46.16 14.66 3.72
N ARG A 253 44.82 14.75 3.68
CA ARG A 253 44.07 15.69 2.82
C ARG A 253 44.53 15.67 1.36
N ASP A 254 44.77 14.47 0.82
CA ASP A 254 45.26 14.29 -0.54
C ASP A 254 44.28 14.82 -1.60
N GLY A 255 44.70 15.86 -2.32
CA GLY A 255 43.92 16.49 -3.38
C GLY A 255 43.71 15.62 -4.63
N SER A 256 44.57 14.62 -4.88
CA SER A 256 44.35 13.67 -5.97
C SER A 256 43.23 12.70 -5.63
N ALA A 257 43.27 12.10 -4.44
CA ALA A 257 42.22 11.21 -3.97
C ALA A 257 40.84 11.88 -3.94
N ARG A 258 40.81 13.19 -3.62
CA ARG A 258 39.59 13.99 -3.75
C ARG A 258 39.08 14.03 -5.18
N ARG A 259 39.92 14.39 -6.16
CA ARG A 259 39.49 14.47 -7.57
C ARG A 259 38.98 13.12 -8.09
N ASP A 260 39.68 12.05 -7.77
CA ASP A 260 39.30 10.69 -8.21
C ASP A 260 37.96 10.26 -7.59
N TYR A 261 37.75 10.55 -6.30
CA TYR A 261 36.48 10.29 -5.62
C TYR A 261 35.34 11.14 -6.19
N GLU A 262 35.63 12.41 -6.47
CA GLU A 262 34.70 13.31 -7.12
C GLU A 262 34.24 12.76 -8.48
N GLU A 263 35.16 12.40 -9.36
CA GLU A 263 34.87 11.80 -10.67
C GLU A 263 33.99 10.54 -10.51
N LEU A 264 34.39 9.63 -9.62
CA LEU A 264 33.62 8.41 -9.34
C LEU A 264 32.16 8.70 -8.95
N ILE A 265 31.92 9.62 -8.02
CA ILE A 265 30.55 9.93 -7.57
C ILE A 265 29.76 10.61 -8.68
N SER A 266 30.39 11.47 -9.49
CA SER A 266 29.75 12.11 -10.64
C SER A 266 29.31 11.07 -11.67
N ASP A 267 30.17 10.11 -11.99
CA ASP A 267 29.86 9.05 -12.94
C ASP A 267 28.76 8.13 -12.42
N LEU A 268 28.80 7.77 -11.15
CA LEU A 268 27.76 6.97 -10.52
C LEU A 268 26.42 7.70 -10.54
N GLU A 269 26.38 8.99 -10.20
CA GLU A 269 25.16 9.80 -10.29
C GLU A 269 24.56 9.77 -11.70
N ALA A 270 25.37 10.05 -12.73
CA ALA A 270 24.93 10.06 -14.11
C ALA A 270 24.40 8.69 -14.56
N ASN A 271 25.11 7.60 -14.22
CA ASN A 271 24.70 6.24 -14.58
C ASN A 271 23.40 5.81 -13.88
N PHE A 272 23.23 6.14 -12.59
CA PHE A 272 22.00 5.83 -11.85
C PHE A 272 20.81 6.65 -12.37
N ALA A 273 21.02 7.93 -12.66
CA ALA A 273 19.99 8.80 -13.24
C ALA A 273 19.54 8.31 -14.64
N ALA A 274 20.50 7.94 -15.50
CA ALA A 274 20.22 7.37 -16.81
C ALA A 274 19.44 6.05 -16.70
N ARG A 275 19.85 5.17 -15.76
CA ARG A 275 19.15 3.91 -15.52
C ARG A 275 17.72 4.14 -15.03
N ALA A 276 17.51 5.07 -14.10
CA ALA A 276 16.18 5.41 -13.61
C ALA A 276 15.30 6.05 -14.70
N ALA A 277 15.87 6.82 -15.63
CA ALA A 277 15.15 7.33 -16.79
C ALA A 277 14.70 6.21 -17.73
N HIS A 278 15.59 5.27 -18.04
CA HIS A 278 15.28 4.11 -18.91
C HIS A 278 14.13 3.26 -18.35
N LEU A 279 14.13 2.96 -17.05
CA LEU A 279 13.05 2.18 -16.42
C LEU A 279 11.68 2.90 -16.47
N ARG A 280 11.69 4.23 -16.48
CA ARG A 280 10.45 5.02 -16.62
C ARG A 280 9.94 5.08 -18.06
N GLN A 281 10.81 4.91 -19.05
CA GLN A 281 10.48 4.94 -20.47
C GLN A 281 9.98 3.58 -20.98
N GLY A 282 10.56 2.47 -20.49
CA GLY A 282 10.16 1.11 -20.88
C GLY A 282 8.67 0.83 -20.72
N GLY A 283 8.03 1.36 -19.66
CA GLY A 283 6.58 1.22 -19.46
C GLY A 283 5.68 2.03 -20.42
N ARG A 284 6.23 2.97 -21.20
CA ARG A 284 5.49 3.65 -22.28
C ARG A 284 5.69 2.97 -23.63
N GLU A 285 6.92 2.54 -23.92
CA GLU A 285 7.23 1.82 -25.16
C GLU A 285 6.50 0.48 -25.22
N ASP A 286 6.42 -0.26 -24.10
CA ASP A 286 5.64 -1.50 -24.01
C ASP A 286 4.15 -1.25 -24.25
N LEU A 287 3.57 -0.16 -23.72
CA LEU A 287 2.18 0.21 -23.97
C LEU A 287 1.94 0.63 -25.43
N ASP A 288 2.87 1.36 -26.05
CA ASP A 288 2.77 1.79 -27.43
C ASP A 288 2.86 0.58 -28.38
N ILE A 289 3.76 -0.37 -28.11
CA ILE A 289 3.87 -1.65 -28.84
C ILE A 289 2.60 -2.50 -28.62
N GLU A 290 2.08 -2.60 -27.40
CA GLU A 290 0.83 -3.34 -27.14
C GLU A 290 -0.36 -2.70 -27.85
N ILE A 291 -0.46 -1.37 -27.90
CA ILE A 291 -1.48 -0.63 -28.66
C ILE A 291 -1.34 -0.89 -30.16
N GLU A 292 -0.11 -0.92 -30.68
CA GLU A 292 0.16 -1.19 -32.09
C GLU A 292 -0.20 -2.64 -32.47
N VAL A 293 0.16 -3.62 -31.63
CA VAL A 293 -0.22 -5.03 -31.78
C VAL A 293 -1.74 -5.21 -31.68
N LEU A 294 -2.42 -4.51 -30.76
CA LEU A 294 -3.88 -4.53 -30.68
C LEU A 294 -4.54 -3.92 -31.92
N ARG A 295 -3.99 -2.82 -32.46
CA ARG A 295 -4.47 -2.23 -33.73
C ARG A 295 -4.24 -3.17 -34.91
N GLU A 296 -3.11 -3.87 -34.96
CA GLU A 296 -2.81 -4.84 -36.01
C GLU A 296 -3.73 -6.07 -35.93
N ARG A 297 -4.06 -6.55 -34.73
CA ARG A 297 -5.06 -7.61 -34.55
C ARG A 297 -6.46 -7.15 -34.93
N LEU A 298 -6.88 -5.97 -34.50
CA LEU A 298 -8.18 -5.38 -34.87
C LEU A 298 -8.29 -5.11 -36.37
N SER A 299 -7.20 -4.71 -37.04
CA SER A 299 -7.21 -4.49 -38.49
C SER A 299 -7.26 -5.80 -39.27
N ARG A 300 -6.59 -6.86 -38.80
CA ARG A 300 -6.67 -8.21 -39.38
C ARG A 300 -8.03 -8.88 -39.15
N GLU A 301 -8.66 -8.67 -37.99
CA GLU A 301 -10.01 -9.19 -37.70
C GLU A 301 -11.12 -8.35 -38.36
N GLY A 302 -10.90 -7.05 -38.57
CA GLY A 302 -11.81 -6.15 -39.30
C GLY A 302 -11.76 -6.28 -40.83
N GLN A 303 -10.79 -7.02 -41.38
CA GLN A 303 -10.61 -7.29 -42.81
C GLN A 303 -11.14 -8.66 -43.24
N LEU A 304 -12.11 -9.25 -42.53
CA LEU A 304 -12.86 -10.35 -43.12
C LEU A 304 -13.61 -9.78 -44.35
N PRO A 305 -13.31 -10.18 -45.60
CA PRO A 305 -14.12 -9.77 -46.74
C PRO A 305 -15.57 -10.19 -46.47
N PRO A 306 -16.58 -9.44 -46.95
CA PRO A 306 -17.97 -9.81 -46.73
C PRO A 306 -18.14 -11.28 -47.11
N ARG A 307 -18.53 -12.09 -46.13
CA ARG A 307 -18.78 -13.52 -46.33
C ARG A 307 -19.69 -13.60 -47.57
N PRO A 308 -19.29 -14.31 -48.65
CA PRO A 308 -20.00 -14.28 -49.94
C PRO A 308 -21.45 -14.76 -49.83
N GLU A 309 -21.82 -15.30 -48.68
CA GLU A 309 -23.15 -15.79 -48.34
C GLU A 309 -24.22 -14.69 -48.20
N ILE A 310 -23.87 -13.44 -47.83
CA ILE A 310 -24.88 -12.37 -47.66
C ILE A 310 -25.08 -11.53 -48.93
N ALA A 311 -24.07 -11.40 -49.80
CA ALA A 311 -24.22 -10.70 -51.08
C ALA A 311 -25.14 -11.46 -52.04
N ALA A 312 -25.07 -12.80 -52.04
CA ALA A 312 -25.89 -13.68 -52.89
C ALA A 312 -27.36 -13.83 -52.43
N LEU A 313 -27.72 -13.30 -51.25
CA LEU A 313 -29.09 -13.32 -50.73
C LEU A 313 -29.85 -12.00 -50.97
N SER A 314 -29.19 -10.95 -51.46
CA SER A 314 -29.87 -9.68 -51.80
C SER A 314 -30.49 -9.67 -53.20
N ASP A 315 -30.16 -10.65 -54.05
CA ASP A 315 -30.54 -10.69 -55.47
C ASP A 315 -31.53 -11.83 -55.80
N ARG A 316 -32.28 -12.31 -54.79
CA ARG A 316 -33.37 -13.27 -55.00
C ARG A 316 -34.68 -12.70 -54.44
N PRO A 317 -35.62 -12.26 -55.28
CA PRO A 317 -36.99 -12.16 -54.85
C PRO A 317 -37.49 -13.60 -54.65
N ASP A 318 -38.13 -13.84 -53.51
CA ASP A 318 -38.97 -15.02 -53.25
C ASP A 318 -38.25 -16.31 -52.76
N ALA A 319 -38.01 -16.40 -51.45
CA ALA A 319 -37.94 -17.68 -50.74
C ALA A 319 -38.39 -17.55 -49.26
N PRO A 320 -39.27 -18.42 -48.74
CA PRO A 320 -39.92 -18.24 -47.44
C PRO A 320 -39.05 -18.69 -46.25
N LEU A 321 -39.23 -18.02 -45.11
CA LEU A 321 -38.58 -18.26 -43.81
C LEU A 321 -38.72 -19.73 -43.36
N ALA A 322 -37.59 -20.40 -43.08
CA ALA A 322 -37.56 -21.67 -42.36
C ALA A 322 -36.88 -21.50 -40.98
N ALA A 323 -37.50 -22.08 -39.95
CA ALA A 323 -37.22 -21.92 -38.52
C ALA A 323 -35.89 -22.60 -38.05
N PRO A 324 -35.31 -22.17 -36.90
CA PRO A 324 -34.00 -22.64 -36.45
C PRO A 324 -34.02 -24.02 -35.74
N ALA A 325 -32.98 -24.82 -35.96
CA ALA A 325 -32.76 -26.11 -35.29
C ALA A 325 -31.93 -25.96 -33.98
N PRO A 326 -32.14 -26.84 -32.97
CA PRO A 326 -31.67 -26.64 -31.59
C PRO A 326 -30.24 -27.14 -31.29
N ALA A 327 -29.67 -26.59 -30.20
CA ALA A 327 -28.28 -26.73 -29.72
C ALA A 327 -27.90 -28.13 -29.19
N ALA A 328 -26.61 -28.50 -29.38
CA ALA A 328 -26.01 -29.75 -28.92
C ALA A 328 -25.33 -29.64 -27.52
N PRO A 329 -25.31 -30.71 -26.69
CA PRO A 329 -24.73 -30.69 -25.34
C PRO A 329 -23.23 -31.07 -25.26
N PRO A 330 -22.54 -30.80 -24.12
CA PRO A 330 -21.08 -30.83 -24.01
C PRO A 330 -20.46 -32.23 -23.77
N SER A 331 -19.28 -32.46 -24.36
CA SER A 331 -18.51 -33.72 -24.28
C SER A 331 -17.60 -33.82 -23.04
N SER A 332 -17.75 -34.91 -22.29
CA SER A 332 -16.87 -35.37 -21.21
C SER A 332 -15.51 -35.85 -21.76
N ARG A 333 -14.39 -35.42 -21.18
CA ARG A 333 -13.04 -35.96 -21.47
C ARG A 333 -12.58 -36.89 -20.35
N ALA A 334 -12.41 -38.16 -20.71
CA ALA A 334 -11.77 -39.18 -19.91
C ALA A 334 -10.23 -39.14 -20.07
N ILE A 335 -9.58 -39.57 -19.00
CA ILE A 335 -8.15 -39.72 -18.76
C ILE A 335 -7.58 -40.87 -19.60
N ASP A 336 -6.37 -40.73 -20.15
CA ASP A 336 -5.56 -41.86 -20.61
C ASP A 336 -4.17 -41.84 -19.96
N GLN A 337 -3.73 -43.04 -19.57
CA GLN A 337 -2.56 -43.41 -18.80
C GLN A 337 -1.86 -44.54 -19.56
N LYS A 338 -0.72 -44.25 -20.20
CA LYS A 338 0.39 -45.12 -20.67
C LYS A 338 1.04 -44.42 -21.89
N GLY A 339 2.34 -44.43 -22.15
CA GLY A 339 3.51 -45.02 -21.53
C GLY A 339 4.71 -44.78 -22.46
N GLN A 340 5.83 -44.32 -21.90
CA GLN A 340 7.22 -44.46 -22.36
C GLN A 340 7.76 -43.84 -23.69
N ILE A 341 8.83 -43.05 -23.46
CA ILE A 341 10.15 -42.95 -24.13
C ILE A 341 10.23 -42.33 -25.55
N ARG A 342 10.67 -41.06 -25.62
CA ARG A 342 12.08 -40.64 -25.77
C ARG A 342 12.28 -39.22 -25.29
#